data_AF-A0A660Q6M9-F1
#
_entry.id   AF-A0A660Q6M9-F1
#
_cell.length_a   1.000
_cell.length_b   1.000
_cell.length_c   1.000
_cell.angle_alpha   90.00
_cell.angle_beta   90.00
_cell.angle_gamma   90.00
#
_symmetry.space_group_name_H-M   'P 1'
#
loop_
_entity.id
_entity.type
_entity.pdbx_description
1 polymer ?
#
loop_
_entity_poly.entity_id
_entity_poly.type
_entity_poly.pdbx_seq_one_letter_code
_entity_poly.pdbx_strand_id
1 'polypeptide(L)'
;MFSKFHNRQKGFTLIELMIVVVIIGILAALAIPRFMTATTKSKQSEVKGILKQIYTMQRTYRQQNNQYWGQGTVANAGAPNGFQAIGVEIPTSAIYSYTITTADATNLLVTGTCGILDDDATVDTWTIDNAGVLTCTSDDATS
;
A
#
# COMPACT_ATOMS: atom_id res chain seq x y z
N MET A 1 -39.21 -57.23 -4.68
CA MET A 1 -39.18 -56.57 -6.01
C MET A 1 -38.50 -55.21 -5.83
N PHE A 2 -37.20 -55.10 -6.11
CA PHE A 2 -36.44 -53.85 -5.95
C PHE A 2 -36.16 -53.26 -7.35
N SER A 3 -36.88 -52.18 -7.68
CA SER A 3 -36.67 -51.40 -8.90
C SER A 3 -35.41 -50.56 -8.76
N LYS A 4 -34.41 -50.83 -9.60
CA LYS A 4 -33.10 -50.17 -9.62
C LYS A 4 -33.18 -48.93 -10.52
N PHE A 5 -33.30 -47.75 -9.93
CA PHE A 5 -33.20 -46.48 -10.64
C PHE A 5 -31.80 -46.32 -11.23
N HIS A 6 -31.66 -46.45 -12.56
CA HIS A 6 -30.43 -46.12 -13.26
C HIS A 6 -30.31 -44.60 -13.35
N ASN A 7 -29.52 -44.01 -12.46
CA ASN A 7 -29.10 -42.61 -12.57
C ASN A 7 -28.31 -42.46 -13.88
N ARG A 8 -28.90 -41.80 -14.88
CA ARG A 8 -28.17 -41.39 -16.09
C ARG A 8 -27.18 -40.29 -15.70
N GLN A 9 -25.93 -40.67 -15.45
CA GLN A 9 -24.85 -39.70 -15.32
C GLN A 9 -24.69 -38.98 -16.67
N LYS A 10 -25.22 -37.76 -16.76
CA LYS A 10 -24.95 -36.85 -17.88
C LYS A 10 -23.53 -36.31 -17.69
N GLY A 11 -22.62 -36.66 -18.60
CA GLY A 11 -21.31 -36.03 -18.67
C GLY A 11 -21.41 -34.59 -19.19
N PHE A 12 -20.53 -33.71 -18.71
CA PHE A 12 -20.38 -32.37 -19.27
C PHE A 12 -19.90 -32.46 -20.72
N THR A 13 -20.44 -31.60 -21.59
CA THR A 13 -19.95 -31.48 -22.96
C THR A 13 -18.72 -30.58 -23.02
N LEU A 14 -17.82 -30.86 -23.95
CA LEU A 14 -16.64 -30.01 -24.18
C LEU A 14 -17.03 -28.58 -24.55
N ILE A 15 -18.16 -28.41 -25.26
CA ILE A 15 -18.66 -27.09 -25.66
C ILE A 15 -19.18 -26.27 -24.47
N GLU A 16 -19.83 -26.90 -23.49
CA GLU A 16 -20.24 -26.23 -22.25
C GLU A 16 -19.01 -25.70 -21.50
N LEU A 17 -17.94 -26.50 -21.43
CA LEU A 17 -16.70 -26.07 -20.78
C LEU A 17 -16.00 -24.95 -21.56
N MET A 18 -15.99 -25.00 -22.89
CA MET A 18 -15.43 -23.93 -23.72
C MET A 18 -16.13 -22.58 -23.51
N ILE A 19 -17.46 -22.56 -23.50
CA ILE A 19 -18.22 -21.33 -23.28
C ILE A 19 -17.93 -20.75 -21.88
N VAL A 20 -17.84 -21.61 -20.86
CA VAL A 20 -17.51 -21.18 -19.48
C VAL A 20 -16.14 -20.52 -19.41
N VAL A 21 -15.11 -21.10 -20.04
CA VAL A 21 -13.76 -20.53 -20.05
C VAL A 21 -13.73 -19.20 -20.80
N VAL A 22 -14.48 -19.06 -21.90
CA VAL A 22 -14.59 -17.79 -22.64
C VAL A 22 -15.24 -16.71 -21.77
N ILE A 23 -16.34 -17.02 -21.08
CA ILE A 23 -17.02 -16.06 -20.19
C ILE A 23 -16.10 -15.66 -19.03
N ILE A 24 -15.43 -16.61 -18.37
CA ILE A 24 -14.47 -16.32 -17.30
C ILE A 24 -13.31 -15.48 -17.82
N GLY A 25 -12.82 -15.75 -19.03
CA GLY A 25 -11.77 -14.96 -19.68
C GLY A 25 -12.15 -13.50 -19.89
N ILE A 26 -13.37 -13.23 -20.38
CA ILE A 26 -13.89 -11.87 -20.56
C ILE A 26 -14.04 -11.16 -19.20
N LEU A 27 -14.60 -11.85 -18.21
CA LEU A 27 -14.77 -11.29 -16.86
C LEU A 27 -13.42 -10.98 -16.21
N ALA A 28 -12.43 -11.87 -16.32
CA ALA A 28 -11.10 -11.67 -15.79
C ALA A 28 -10.38 -10.49 -16.45
N ALA A 29 -10.48 -10.36 -17.78
CA ALA A 29 -9.87 -9.25 -18.52
C ALA A 29 -10.36 -7.87 -18.06
N LEU A 30 -11.63 -7.74 -17.68
CA LEU A 30 -12.19 -6.50 -17.14
C LEU A 30 -11.92 -6.31 -15.64
N ALA A 31 -11.86 -7.42 -14.88
CA ALA A 31 -11.72 -7.38 -13.43
C ALA A 31 -10.28 -7.11 -12.96
N ILE A 32 -9.28 -7.69 -13.61
CA ILE A 32 -7.86 -7.56 -13.23
C ILE A 32 -7.39 -6.08 -13.16
N PRO A 33 -7.56 -5.24 -14.20
CA PRO A 33 -7.08 -3.85 -14.14
C PRO A 33 -7.81 -3.03 -13.05
N ARG A 34 -9.09 -3.31 -12.82
CA ARG A 34 -9.87 -2.67 -11.75
C ARG A 34 -9.41 -3.10 -10.36
N PHE A 35 -9.03 -4.36 -10.20
CA PHE A 35 -8.52 -4.86 -8.94
C PHE A 35 -7.15 -4.25 -8.61
N MET A 36 -6.25 -4.19 -9.59
CA MET A 36 -4.91 -3.60 -9.44
C MET A 36 -4.99 -2.14 -8.97
N THR A 37 -5.79 -1.31 -9.66
CA THR A 37 -5.98 0.11 -9.28
C THR A 37 -6.59 0.28 -7.88
N ALA A 38 -7.53 -0.59 -7.49
CA ALA A 38 -8.10 -0.58 -6.14
C ALA A 38 -7.06 -0.94 -5.06
N THR A 39 -6.20 -1.92 -5.33
CA THR A 39 -5.12 -2.28 -4.40
C THR A 39 -4.08 -1.17 -4.26
N THR A 40 -3.66 -0.55 -5.37
CA THR A 40 -2.74 0.60 -5.38
C THR A 40 -3.29 1.75 -4.56
N LYS A 41 -4.56 2.12 -4.77
CA LYS A 41 -5.22 3.20 -4.02
C LYS A 41 -5.32 2.90 -2.51
N SER A 42 -5.58 1.64 -2.16
CA SER A 42 -5.59 1.18 -0.75
C SER A 42 -4.21 1.38 -0.11
N LYS A 43 -3.14 1.01 -0.82
CA LYS A 43 -1.76 1.18 -0.37
C LYS A 43 -1.34 2.64 -0.26
N GLN A 44 -1.71 3.49 -1.21
CA GLN A 44 -1.49 4.93 -1.09
C GLN A 44 -2.23 5.53 0.12
N SER A 45 -3.42 5.03 0.44
CA SER A 45 -4.15 5.47 1.64
C SER A 45 -3.45 5.05 2.94
N GLU A 46 -2.85 3.85 2.97
CA GLU A 46 -2.05 3.34 4.09
C GLU A 46 -0.88 4.28 4.41
N VAL A 47 -0.13 4.70 3.38
CA VAL A 47 1.00 5.63 3.50
C VAL A 47 0.59 6.98 4.05
N LYS A 48 -0.49 7.55 3.52
CA LYS A 48 -1.02 8.83 4.00
C LYS A 48 -1.39 8.75 5.48
N GLY A 49 -1.94 7.61 5.92
CA GLY A 49 -2.24 7.36 7.32
C GLY A 49 -0.97 7.34 8.19
N ILE A 50 0.03 6.55 7.79
CA ILE A 50 1.28 6.42 8.53
C ILE A 50 2.07 7.74 8.55
N LEU A 51 2.16 8.46 7.44
CA LEU A 51 2.81 9.78 7.39
C LEU A 51 2.15 10.78 8.35
N LYS A 52 0.81 10.80 8.44
CA LYS A 52 0.08 11.64 9.40
C LYS A 52 0.34 11.22 10.84
N GLN A 53 0.44 9.93 11.11
CA GLN A 53 0.81 9.41 12.42
C GLN A 53 2.21 9.87 12.81
N ILE A 54 3.20 9.70 11.93
CA ILE A 54 4.58 10.16 12.12
C ILE A 54 4.59 11.67 12.39
N TYR A 55 3.88 12.46 11.58
CA TYR A 55 3.77 13.91 11.77
C TYR A 55 3.24 14.27 13.15
N THR A 56 2.16 13.64 13.60
CA THR A 56 1.54 13.92 14.90
C THR A 56 2.49 13.58 16.06
N MET A 57 3.20 12.47 15.96
CA MET A 57 4.19 12.07 16.98
C MET A 57 5.41 12.99 16.97
N GLN A 58 5.89 13.40 15.79
CA GLN A 58 6.97 14.38 15.65
C GLN A 58 6.59 15.74 16.25
N ARG A 59 5.34 16.19 16.07
CA ARG A 59 4.82 17.41 16.73
C ARG A 59 4.86 17.29 18.24
N THR A 60 4.45 16.14 18.78
CA THR A 60 4.49 15.87 20.22
C THR A 60 5.91 15.87 20.75
N TYR A 61 6.83 15.20 20.04
CA TYR A 61 8.25 15.17 20.40
C TYR A 61 8.87 16.58 20.40
N ARG A 62 8.56 17.40 19.39
CA ARG A 62 9.03 18.79 19.33
C ARG A 62 8.52 19.66 20.48
N GLN A 63 7.28 19.44 20.94
CA GLN A 63 6.75 20.17 22.10
C GLN A 63 7.55 19.86 23.37
N GLN A 64 8.12 18.66 23.49
CA GLN A 64 8.89 18.23 24.65
C GLN A 64 10.37 18.61 24.56
N ASN A 65 10.97 18.53 23.37
CA ASN A 65 12.42 18.60 23.18
C ASN A 65 12.89 19.82 22.35
N ASN A 66 11.97 20.73 21.99
CA ASN A 66 12.20 21.91 21.16
C ASN A 66 12.79 21.65 19.75
N GLN A 67 12.89 20.38 19.33
CA GLN A 67 13.37 19.96 18.01
C GLN A 67 12.65 18.69 17.55
N TYR A 68 12.56 18.48 16.23
CA TYR A 68 12.10 17.21 15.68
C TYR A 68 13.17 16.12 15.83
N TRP A 69 12.74 14.85 15.84
CA TRP A 69 13.64 13.72 16.04
C TRP A 69 14.05 13.05 14.73
N GLY A 70 15.27 12.51 14.71
CA GLY A 70 15.60 11.37 13.85
C GLY A 70 15.88 11.71 12.39
N GLN A 71 16.47 12.88 12.10
CA GLN A 71 16.91 13.21 10.73
C GLN A 71 17.78 12.07 10.14
N GLY A 72 17.46 11.67 8.90
CA GLY A 72 18.12 10.58 8.19
C GLY A 72 17.69 9.17 8.62
N THR A 73 16.80 9.04 9.61
CA THR A 73 16.34 7.72 10.09
C THR A 73 15.34 7.12 9.12
N VAL A 74 15.45 5.81 8.91
CA VAL A 74 14.59 5.03 8.02
C VAL A 74 13.85 3.96 8.82
N ALA A 75 12.56 3.76 8.55
CA ALA A 75 11.75 2.66 9.05
C ALA A 75 10.96 2.02 7.91
N ASN A 76 10.93 0.70 7.86
CA ASN A 76 10.26 -0.09 6.82
C ASN A 76 9.84 -1.45 7.37
N ALA A 77 9.23 -2.31 6.56
CA ALA A 77 8.80 -3.64 6.99
C ALA A 77 9.93 -4.53 7.54
N GLY A 78 11.18 -4.36 7.05
CA GLY A 78 12.36 -5.08 7.55
C GLY A 78 12.96 -4.51 8.83
N ALA A 79 12.64 -3.25 9.14
CA ALA A 79 13.06 -2.53 10.35
C ALA A 79 11.86 -1.75 10.92
N PRO A 80 10.83 -2.44 11.46
CA PRO A 80 9.56 -1.81 11.83
C PRO A 80 9.69 -0.82 12.99
N ASN A 81 10.71 -1.00 13.84
CA ASN A 81 10.95 -0.19 15.04
C ASN A 81 11.89 1.00 14.79
N GLY A 82 12.18 1.36 13.53
CA GLY A 82 13.07 2.48 13.20
C GLY A 82 12.64 3.81 13.80
N PHE A 83 11.35 3.97 14.16
CA PHE A 83 10.78 5.17 14.77
C PHE A 83 10.32 4.98 16.22
N GLN A 84 10.84 3.98 16.94
CA GLN A 84 10.46 3.69 18.33
C GLN A 84 10.66 4.89 19.28
N ALA A 85 11.65 5.75 19.02
CA ALA A 85 11.91 6.95 19.83
C ALA A 85 10.76 7.97 19.81
N ILE A 86 9.94 7.97 18.75
CA ILE A 86 8.72 8.78 18.63
C ILE A 86 7.45 7.93 18.84
N GLY A 87 7.58 6.65 19.23
CA GLY A 87 6.46 5.75 19.47
C GLY A 87 5.69 5.34 18.21
N VAL A 88 6.35 5.33 17.05
CA VAL A 88 5.75 4.88 15.78
C VAL A 88 6.40 3.57 15.36
N GLU A 89 5.55 2.59 15.01
CA GLU A 89 5.95 1.31 14.46
C GLU A 89 5.35 1.17 13.05
N ILE A 90 6.17 0.70 12.11
CA ILE A 90 5.72 0.46 10.74
C ILE A 90 5.20 -0.99 10.64
N PRO A 91 4.01 -1.23 10.07
CA PRO A 91 3.52 -2.58 9.85
C PRO A 91 4.50 -3.42 9.01
N THR A 92 4.70 -4.69 9.37
CA THR A 92 5.55 -5.62 8.60
C THR A 92 4.97 -5.95 7.22
N SER A 93 3.71 -5.61 6.96
CA SER A 93 3.04 -5.70 5.66
C SER A 93 3.17 -4.42 4.81
N ALA A 94 3.82 -3.38 5.34
CA ALA A 94 3.99 -2.11 4.62
C ALA A 94 4.96 -2.29 3.45
N ILE A 95 4.57 -1.81 2.28
CA ILE A 95 5.44 -1.82 1.08
C ILE A 95 6.28 -0.55 0.97
N TYR A 96 5.89 0.52 1.67
CA TYR A 96 6.60 1.78 1.69
C TYR A 96 7.69 1.78 2.76
N SER A 97 8.83 2.37 2.42
CA SER A 97 9.88 2.75 3.35
C SER A 97 9.72 4.22 3.71
N TYR A 98 9.76 4.53 5.00
CA TYR A 98 9.60 5.88 5.52
C TYR A 98 10.95 6.42 5.98
N THR A 99 11.28 7.62 5.57
CA THR A 99 12.52 8.30 5.91
C THR A 99 12.22 9.70 6.44
N ILE A 100 12.79 10.05 7.58
CA ILE A 100 12.74 11.42 8.09
C ILE A 100 13.83 12.23 7.39
N THR A 101 13.49 12.88 6.29
CA THR A 101 14.43 13.61 5.42
C THR A 101 14.98 14.86 6.09
N THR A 102 14.14 15.59 6.81
CA THR A 102 14.53 16.81 7.55
C THR A 102 13.83 16.82 8.89
N ALA A 103 14.58 17.06 9.96
CA ALA A 103 14.05 17.16 11.32
C ALA A 103 14.92 18.14 12.12
N ASP A 104 14.61 19.43 11.96
CA ASP A 104 15.29 20.53 12.64
C ASP A 104 14.41 21.10 13.78
N ALA A 105 14.85 22.20 14.41
CA ALA A 105 14.02 22.95 15.36
C ALA A 105 12.74 23.55 14.73
N THR A 106 12.74 23.77 13.41
CA THR A 106 11.69 24.52 12.71
C THR A 106 11.06 23.72 11.57
N ASN A 107 11.83 22.86 10.90
CA ASN A 107 11.41 22.17 9.69
C ASN A 107 11.30 20.67 9.91
N LEU A 108 10.22 20.10 9.36
CA LEU A 108 10.00 18.66 9.28
C LEU A 108 9.67 18.31 7.83
N LEU A 109 10.34 17.30 7.32
CA LEU A 109 10.01 16.65 6.06
C LEU A 109 10.17 15.14 6.25
N VAL A 110 9.09 14.40 6.04
CA VAL A 110 9.10 12.94 6.07
C VAL A 110 8.67 12.44 4.69
N THR A 111 9.42 11.48 4.17
CA THR A 111 9.26 10.92 2.83
C THR A 111 8.96 9.44 2.93
N GLY A 112 7.84 8.99 2.36
CA GLY A 112 7.54 7.58 2.12
C GLY A 112 7.84 7.24 0.67
N THR A 113 8.71 6.26 0.42
CA THR A 113 9.04 5.75 -0.92
C THR A 113 8.61 4.31 -1.09
N CYS A 114 8.08 3.98 -2.27
CA CYS A 114 7.83 2.61 -2.70
C CYS A 114 8.36 2.45 -4.12
N GLY A 115 9.13 1.40 -4.39
CA GLY A 115 9.64 1.10 -5.74
C GLY A 115 8.98 -0.13 -6.38
N ILE A 116 7.86 -0.60 -5.83
CA ILE A 116 7.11 -1.79 -6.27
C ILE A 116 5.59 -1.59 -6.16
N LEU A 117 5.11 -0.34 -6.26
CA LEU A 117 3.68 -0.07 -6.08
C LEU A 117 2.85 -0.59 -7.27
N ASP A 118 3.40 -0.53 -8.47
CA ASP A 118 2.81 -0.96 -9.72
C ASP A 118 3.83 -1.69 -10.63
N ASP A 119 3.45 -1.93 -11.88
CA ASP A 119 4.22 -2.70 -12.89
C ASP A 119 5.39 -1.91 -13.50
N ASP A 120 5.86 -0.85 -12.81
CA ASP A 120 6.96 -0.02 -13.28
C ASP A 120 8.16 0.03 -12.30
N ALA A 121 9.27 0.59 -12.78
CA ALA A 121 10.52 0.73 -12.01
C ALA A 121 10.69 2.12 -11.39
N THR A 122 9.67 2.96 -11.44
CA THR A 122 9.66 4.31 -10.87
C THR A 122 9.29 4.26 -9.39
N VAL A 123 9.76 5.25 -8.64
CA VAL A 123 9.62 5.26 -7.18
C VAL A 123 8.51 6.24 -6.79
N ASP A 124 7.35 5.69 -6.40
CA ASP A 124 6.28 6.50 -5.83
C ASP A 124 6.72 7.12 -4.52
N THR A 125 6.57 8.44 -4.46
CA THR A 125 7.09 9.24 -3.35
C THR A 125 5.99 10.12 -2.79
N TRP A 126 5.63 9.86 -1.54
CA TRP A 126 4.73 10.71 -0.75
C TRP A 126 5.54 11.46 0.30
N THR A 127 5.35 12.77 0.42
CA THR A 127 5.97 13.56 1.47
C THR A 127 4.93 14.24 2.35
N ILE A 128 5.28 14.45 3.61
CA ILE A 128 4.55 15.32 4.53
C ILE A 128 5.49 16.40 5.06
N ASP A 129 5.06 17.65 4.93
CA ASP A 129 5.83 18.82 5.36
C ASP A 129 5.51 19.23 6.81
N ASN A 130 6.14 20.32 7.26
CA ASN A 130 5.94 20.89 8.60
C ASN A 130 4.51 21.43 8.83
N ALA A 131 3.80 21.80 7.76
CA ALA A 131 2.41 22.24 7.81
C ALA A 131 1.43 21.04 7.86
N GLY A 132 1.92 19.81 7.70
CA GLY A 132 1.10 18.60 7.64
C GLY A 132 0.45 18.39 6.27
N VAL A 133 0.91 19.10 5.24
CA VAL A 133 0.45 18.96 3.87
C VAL A 133 1.11 17.73 3.27
N LEU A 134 0.27 16.83 2.76
CA LEU A 134 0.71 15.66 2.01
C LEU A 134 0.85 16.04 0.54
N THR A 135 2.03 15.85 -0.02
CA THR A 135 2.28 16.02 -1.45
C THR A 135 2.75 14.69 -2.04
N CYS A 136 2.23 14.36 -3.21
CA CYS A 136 2.82 13.30 -4.02
C CYS A 136 3.86 13.95 -4.93
N THR A 137 5.10 13.51 -4.82
CA THR A 137 6.23 14.07 -5.58
C THR A 137 6.53 13.24 -6.84
N SER A 138 6.05 11.99 -6.86
CA SER A 138 6.02 11.11 -8.03
C SER A 138 4.85 10.14 -7.83
N ASP A 139 3.89 10.16 -8.76
CA ASP A 139 2.71 9.26 -8.86
C ASP A 139 2.59 8.92 -10.35
N ASP A 140 2.92 7.69 -10.77
CA ASP A 140 2.64 7.24 -12.15
C ASP A 140 1.51 6.20 -12.21
N ALA A 141 0.73 6.07 -11.14
CA ALA A 141 -0.49 5.24 -11.17
C ALA A 141 -1.57 5.76 -12.15
N THR A 142 -1.31 6.87 -12.84
CA THR A 142 -2.13 7.41 -13.93
C THR A 142 -1.28 8.03 -15.04
N SER A 143 -0.67 7.20 -15.89
CA SER A 143 -0.55 7.53 -17.31
C SER A 143 -1.07 6.41 -18.22
#